data_AF-A0A426CMM5-F1
#
_entry.id   AF-A0A426CMM5-F1
#
_cell.length_a   1.000
_cell.length_b   1.000
_cell.length_c   1.000
_cell.angle_alpha   90.00
_cell.angle_beta   90.00
_cell.angle_gamma   90.00
#
_symmetry.space_group_name_H-M   'P 1'
#
loop_
_entity.id
_entity.type
_entity.pdbx_description
1 polymer ?
#
loop_
_entity_poly.entity_id
_entity_poly.type
_entity_poly.pdbx_seq_one_letter_code
_entity_poly.pdbx_strand_id
1 'polypeptide(L)' 'MPATLENVLEVTLPPFVPKEDARMMLAIKLFEAGRLSADQAATVANLSKRAFLDLLGKQGTPIVNHAASELANDLAW' A
#
# COMPACT_ATOMS: atom_id res chain seq x y z
N MET A 1 -1.42 10.94 -33.31
CA MET A 1 -1.46 10.07 -32.12
C MET A 1 -1.23 10.97 -30.91
N PRO A 2 -2.16 11.07 -29.93
CA PRO A 2 -1.85 11.84 -28.75
C PRO A 2 -0.79 11.08 -27.95
N ALA A 3 0.28 11.78 -27.56
CA ALA A 3 1.28 11.25 -26.67
C ALA A 3 0.58 10.76 -25.39
N THR A 4 0.75 9.48 -25.07
CA THR A 4 0.36 8.94 -23.77
C THR A 4 1.15 9.74 -22.73
N LEU A 5 0.46 10.56 -21.92
CA LEU A 5 1.11 11.26 -20.82
C LEU A 5 1.56 10.20 -19.81
N GLU A 6 2.82 9.77 -19.92
CA GLU A 6 3.43 8.86 -18.96
C GLU A 6 3.50 9.59 -17.60
N ASN A 7 2.80 9.05 -16.60
CA ASN A 7 2.82 9.60 -15.25
C ASN A 7 3.99 8.98 -14.47
N VAL A 8 5.18 9.55 -14.64
CA VAL A 8 6.44 9.05 -14.08
C VAL A 8 6.75 9.73 -12.73
N LEU A 9 7.15 8.92 -11.73
CA LEU A 9 7.62 9.37 -10.42
C LEU A 9 9.10 8.97 -10.24
N GLU A 10 9.98 9.94 -10.01
CA GLU A 10 11.40 9.71 -9.70
C GLU A 10 11.70 10.01 -8.23
N VAL A 11 12.33 9.06 -7.53
CA VAL A 11 12.70 9.18 -6.11
C VAL A 11 14.09 8.58 -5.91
N THR A 12 14.95 9.27 -5.15
CA THR A 12 16.23 8.72 -4.69
C THR A 12 16.05 8.05 -3.34
N LEU A 13 16.32 6.74 -3.28
CA LEU A 13 16.23 5.96 -2.06
C LEU A 13 17.58 5.90 -1.33
N PRO A 14 17.61 5.81 0.01
CA PRO A 14 18.80 5.43 0.75
C PRO A 14 19.34 4.06 0.29
N PRO A 15 20.66 3.82 0.36
CA PRO A 15 21.27 2.61 -0.22
C PRO A 15 20.84 1.29 0.46
N PHE A 16 20.31 1.37 1.68
CA PHE A 16 19.83 0.22 2.44
C PHE A 16 18.34 -0.08 2.22
N VAL A 17 17.64 0.69 1.38
CA VAL A 17 16.21 0.48 1.06
C VAL A 17 16.10 -0.17 -0.32
N PRO A 18 15.64 -1.43 -0.43
CA PRO A 18 15.38 -2.06 -1.72
C PRO A 18 14.29 -1.32 -2.50
N LYS A 19 14.45 -1.22 -3.83
CA LYS A 19 13.49 -0.53 -4.70
C LYS A 19 12.15 -1.24 -4.73
N GLU A 20 12.19 -2.55 -4.65
CA GLU A 20 11.05 -3.46 -4.64
C GLU A 20 10.18 -3.22 -3.41
N ASP A 21 10.79 -3.04 -2.25
CA ASP A 21 10.10 -2.75 -0.99
C ASP A 21 9.43 -1.37 -1.03
N ALA A 22 10.14 -0.35 -1.51
CA ALA A 22 9.58 1.00 -1.67
C ALA A 22 8.39 1.02 -2.63
N ARG A 23 8.51 0.31 -3.77
CA ARG A 23 7.44 0.13 -4.75
C ARG A 23 6.23 -0.59 -4.15
N MET A 24 6.47 -1.66 -3.37
CA MET A 24 5.43 -2.39 -2.67
C MET A 24 4.66 -1.51 -1.70
N MET A 25 5.39 -0.76 -0.85
CA MET A 25 4.79 0.15 0.13
C MET A 25 3.97 1.23 -0.55
N LEU A 26 4.45 1.79 -1.66
CA LEU A 26 3.70 2.78 -2.43
C LEU A 26 2.41 2.18 -3.00
N ALA A 27 2.47 0.98 -3.60
CA ALA A 27 1.31 0.29 -4.13
C ALA A 27 0.25 0.02 -3.05
N ILE A 28 0.69 -0.46 -1.87
CA ILE A 28 -0.19 -0.69 -0.72
C ILE A 28 -0.85 0.62 -0.28
N LYS A 29 -0.06 1.69 -0.08
CA LYS A 29 -0.60 2.97 0.41
C LYS A 29 -1.60 3.60 -0.56
N LEU A 30 -1.35 3.49 -1.86
CA LEU A 30 -2.29 3.97 -2.88
C LEU A 30 -3.56 3.10 -2.96
N PHE A 31 -3.46 1.79 -2.72
CA PHE A 31 -4.61 0.91 -2.58
C PHE A 31 -5.45 1.24 -1.33
N GLU A 32 -4.81 1.37 -0.17
CA GLU A 32 -5.45 1.77 1.09
C GLU A 32 -6.15 3.13 0.99
N ALA A 33 -5.55 4.08 0.25
CA ALA A 33 -6.14 5.39 -0.02
C ALA A 33 -7.26 5.38 -1.09
N GLY A 34 -7.60 4.20 -1.64
CA GLY A 34 -8.61 4.05 -2.70
C GLY A 34 -8.21 4.68 -4.04
N ARG A 35 -6.92 4.98 -4.25
CA ARG A 35 -6.38 5.55 -5.50
C ARG A 35 -6.10 4.49 -6.54
N LEU A 36 -5.81 3.27 -6.11
CA LEU A 36 -5.61 2.11 -6.97
C LEU A 36 -6.59 0.99 -6.60
N SER A 37 -7.11 0.29 -7.60
CA SER A 37 -7.73 -1.01 -7.38
C SER A 37 -6.67 -2.06 -7.02
N ALA A 38 -7.09 -3.21 -6.48
CA ALA A 38 -6.16 -4.30 -6.15
C ALA A 38 -5.33 -4.77 -7.37
N ASP A 39 -5.92 -4.72 -8.57
CA ASP A 39 -5.25 -5.12 -9.81
C ASP A 39 -4.21 -4.09 -10.28
N GLN A 40 -4.55 -2.80 -10.18
CA GLN A 40 -3.63 -1.71 -10.47
C GLN A 40 -2.48 -1.67 -9.45
N ALA A 41 -2.77 -1.86 -8.16
CA ALA A 41 -1.76 -1.90 -7.12
C ALA A 41 -0.81 -3.10 -7.28
N ALA A 42 -1.34 -4.28 -7.63
CA ALA A 42 -0.51 -5.44 -7.97
C ALA A 42 0.43 -5.16 -9.16
N THR A 43 -0.06 -4.46 -10.18
CA THR A 43 0.74 -4.02 -11.33
C THR A 43 1.86 -3.07 -10.90
N VAL A 44 1.55 -2.06 -10.08
CA VAL A 44 2.56 -1.14 -9.52
C VAL A 44 3.58 -1.89 -8.68
N ALA A 45 3.15 -2.89 -7.91
CA ALA A 45 4.03 -3.72 -7.08
C ALA A 45 4.84 -4.78 -7.85
N ASN A 46 4.64 -4.91 -9.17
CA ASN A 46 5.20 -5.97 -10.01
C ASN A 46 4.86 -7.39 -9.48
N LEU A 47 3.61 -7.59 -9.07
CA LEU A 47 3.07 -8.86 -8.59
C LEU A 47 1.86 -9.30 -9.40
N SER A 48 1.52 -10.58 -9.30
CA SER A 48 0.17 -11.02 -9.68
C SER A 48 -0.84 -10.50 -8.67
N LYS A 49 -2.08 -10.26 -9.11
CA LYS A 49 -3.19 -9.85 -8.23
C LYS A 49 -3.35 -10.79 -7.02
N ARG A 50 -3.21 -12.10 -7.23
CA ARG A 50 -3.27 -13.09 -6.15
C ARG A 50 -2.14 -12.91 -5.15
N ALA A 51 -0.90 -12.77 -5.62
CA ALA A 51 0.26 -12.57 -4.75
C ALA A 51 0.15 -11.26 -3.95
N PHE A 52 -0.38 -10.21 -4.55
CA PHE A 52 -0.63 -8.94 -3.86
C PHE A 52 -1.69 -9.07 -2.75
N LEU A 53 -2.81 -9.73 -3.03
CA LEU A 53 -3.86 -9.99 -2.02
C LEU A 53 -3.36 -10.92 -0.90
N ASP A 54 -2.60 -11.97 -1.24
CA ASP A 54 -1.99 -12.87 -0.25
C ASP A 54 -1.01 -12.10 0.65
N LEU A 55 -0.26 -11.15 0.09
CA LEU A 55 0.63 -10.26 0.84
C LEU A 55 -0.16 -9.35 1.78
N LEU A 56 -1.24 -8.70 1.31
CA LEU A 56 -2.09 -7.88 2.16
C LEU A 56 -2.67 -8.69 3.34
N GLY A 57 -3.09 -9.93 3.09
CA GLY A 57 -3.56 -10.84 4.14
C GLY A 57 -2.48 -11.19 5.16
N LYS A 58 -1.22 -11.36 4.73
CA LYS A 58 -0.07 -11.63 5.61
C LYS A 58 0.42 -10.41 6.39
N GLN A 59 0.22 -9.20 5.84
CA GLN A 59 0.55 -7.94 6.50
C GLN A 59 -0.47 -7.54 7.58
N GLY A 60 -1.53 -8.33 7.78
CA GLY A 60 -2.58 -8.12 8.79
C GLY A 60 -2.10 -8.05 10.24
N THR A 61 -1.56 -6.89 10.63
CA THR A 61 -1.69 -6.27 11.96
C THR A 61 -2.89 -5.31 11.83
N PRO A 62 -3.80 -5.22 12.81
CA PRO A 62 -5.24 -5.20 12.59
C PRO A 62 -5.75 -4.09 11.66
N ILE A 63 -6.71 -4.48 10.83
CA ILE A 63 -7.55 -3.63 9.94
C ILE A 63 -8.40 -2.61 10.72
N VAL A 64 -8.25 -2.57 12.06
CA VAL A 64 -8.88 -1.58 12.94
C VAL A 64 -7.79 -0.66 13.48
N ASN A 65 -7.65 0.50 12.85
CA ASN A 65 -7.05 1.66 13.51
C ASN A 65 -8.04 2.14 14.59
N HIS A 66 -8.15 1.43 15.71
CA HIS A 66 -8.51 2.14 16.92
C HIS A 66 -7.31 3.01 17.24
N ALA A 67 -7.45 4.31 17.00
CA ALA A 67 -6.57 5.27 17.65
C ALA A 67 -6.50 4.86 19.13
N ALA A 68 -5.30 4.76 19.71
CA ALA A 68 -5.13 4.35 21.10
C ALA A 68 -5.97 5.20 22.10
N SER A 69 -6.51 6.34 21.63
CA SER A 69 -7.44 7.22 22.35
C SER A 69 -8.89 6.74 22.41
N GLU A 70 -9.35 5.75 21.64
CA GLU A 70 -10.74 5.26 21.71
C GLU A 70 -10.94 4.06 22.65
N LEU A 71 -9.87 3.29 22.93
CA LEU A 71 -9.93 2.11 23.81
C LEU A 71 -10.21 2.47 25.28
N ALA A 72 -9.99 3.74 25.67
CA ALA A 72 -10.21 4.21 27.03
C ALA A 72 -11.70 4.46 27.36
N ASN A 73 -12.57 4.63 26.36
CA ASN A 73 -14.01 4.89 26.59
C ASN A 73 -14.86 3.63 26.71
N ASP A 74 -14.40 2.47 26.22
CA ASP A 74 -15.14 1.20 26.34
C ASP A 74 -14.89 0.46 27.66
N LEU A 75 -13.93 0.93 28.47
CA LEU A 75 -13.63 0.40 29.81
C LEU A 75 -14.16 1.31 30.95
N ALA A 76 -14.90 2.36 30.60
CA ALA A 76 -15.60 3.18 31.58
C ALA A 76 -17.04 2.65 31.76
N TRP A 77 -17.16 1.70 32.69
CA TRP A 77 -18.41 1.22 33.28
C TRP A 77 -18.88 2.16 34.39
#